data_AF-A0A6B1ELC5-F1
#
_entry.id   AF-A0A6B1ELC5-F1
#
_cell.length_a   1.000
_cell.length_b   1.000
_cell.length_c   1.000
_cell.angle_alpha   90.00
_cell.angle_beta   90.00
_cell.angle_gamma   90.00
#
_symmetry.space_group_name_H-M   'P 1'
#
loop_
_entity.id
_entity.type
_entity.pdbx_description
1 polymer ?
#
loop_
_entity_poly.entity_id
_entity_poly.type
_entity_poly.pdbx_seq_one_letter_code
_entity_poly.pdbx_strand_id
1 'polypeptide(L)'
;MKYRIATFWCMIPTLLVGVLFFNSCTALKEAQERREKRLLEKRNASSLMLKSSDVVPKITPDALFGESDHYTLEFAEDLQGMPAFDEVHEREEFINSALGYMESLYEAMREHFGFHPEHKIRVTLHDVYRGSRLGAFTTTQYRFGIQNGRYEKFISGIQMDFPMQMYEKHGVRVHELTHAFTNIYYIPVWFSEGIAVLIQSEYAQGGLHPKYDSLKADVRIDLNGENELENWTGHTENSPLTQWRYRYAYTLVAELWKRYGNDFYIKVFELMEADGLHQQLESLMPTSILVYYFSQAAGEDLVPFFRELHFIKVRRLTKTDIVKYIEALNAQIQRRRE
;
A
#
# COMPACT_ATOMS: atom_id res chain seq x y z
N MET A 1 20.41 -48.92 -79.66
CA MET A 1 19.20 -49.74 -79.83
C MET A 1 18.07 -49.04 -79.09
N LYS A 2 16.97 -48.75 -79.79
CA LYS A 2 15.75 -48.10 -79.26
C LYS A 2 15.11 -48.99 -78.19
N TYR A 3 14.47 -48.40 -77.17
CA TYR A 3 13.02 -48.52 -76.92
C TYR A 3 12.53 -47.39 -75.98
N ARG A 4 11.38 -46.84 -76.36
CA ARG A 4 10.55 -45.84 -75.64
C ARG A 4 9.56 -46.54 -74.71
N ILE A 5 8.86 -45.71 -73.92
CA ILE A 5 7.45 -45.73 -73.42
C ILE A 5 7.49 -45.61 -71.89
N ALA A 6 7.16 -44.49 -71.22
CA ALA A 6 5.98 -43.60 -71.17
C ALA A 6 5.34 -43.72 -69.76
N THR A 7 5.20 -42.56 -69.09
CA THR A 7 4.13 -42.13 -68.15
C THR A 7 3.53 -43.13 -67.17
N PHE A 8 3.59 -42.83 -65.86
CA PHE A 8 2.41 -42.88 -64.98
C PHE A 8 2.64 -42.06 -63.67
N TRP A 9 1.87 -40.97 -63.52
CA TRP A 9 1.12 -40.51 -62.32
C TRP A 9 1.87 -40.35 -60.97
N CYS A 10 1.97 -39.15 -60.40
CA CYS A 10 0.93 -38.40 -59.66
C CYS A 10 0.44 -39.16 -58.40
N MET A 11 0.50 -38.49 -57.23
CA MET A 11 0.42 -39.00 -55.84
C MET A 11 1.79 -39.52 -55.35
N ILE A 12 2.53 -38.85 -54.47
CA ILE A 12 2.17 -38.37 -53.12
C ILE A 12 3.12 -37.19 -52.79
N PRO A 13 2.59 -35.99 -52.54
CA PRO A 13 2.76 -35.42 -51.21
C PRO A 13 1.46 -34.82 -50.67
N THR A 14 0.38 -35.58 -50.70
CA THR A 14 -0.89 -35.23 -50.02
C THR A 14 -0.98 -35.78 -48.59
N LEU A 15 0.14 -36.21 -48.00
CA LEU A 15 0.17 -36.67 -46.60
C LEU A 15 0.91 -35.70 -45.66
N LEU A 16 1.57 -34.67 -46.19
CA LEU A 16 2.31 -33.67 -45.41
C LEU A 16 1.53 -32.36 -45.16
N VAL A 17 0.41 -32.14 -45.85
CA VAL A 17 -0.44 -30.95 -45.64
C VAL A 17 -1.56 -31.24 -44.61
N GLY A 18 -1.99 -32.50 -44.43
CA GLY A 18 -2.99 -32.86 -43.42
C GLY A 18 -2.48 -32.79 -41.97
N VAL A 19 -1.21 -33.11 -41.72
CA VAL A 19 -0.63 -33.16 -40.37
C VAL A 19 -0.34 -31.75 -39.81
N LEU A 20 -0.27 -30.72 -40.66
CA LEU A 20 -0.02 -29.33 -40.23
C LEU A 20 -1.31 -28.57 -39.87
N PHE A 21 -2.48 -28.98 -40.38
CA PHE A 21 -3.76 -28.35 -40.03
C PHE A 21 -4.43 -28.92 -38.77
N PHE A 22 -4.16 -30.18 -38.42
CA PHE A 22 -4.69 -30.75 -37.16
C PHE A 22 -3.84 -30.39 -35.94
N ASN A 23 -2.52 -30.28 -36.09
CA ASN A 23 -1.63 -29.89 -34.98
C ASN A 23 -1.69 -28.40 -34.65
N SER A 24 -2.11 -27.54 -35.59
CA SER A 24 -2.24 -26.10 -35.34
C SER A 24 -3.50 -25.77 -34.54
N CYS A 25 -4.62 -26.47 -34.76
CA CYS A 25 -5.82 -26.31 -33.93
C CYS A 25 -5.64 -26.89 -32.51
N THR A 26 -4.96 -28.03 -32.34
CA THR A 26 -4.67 -28.56 -31.01
C THR A 26 -3.62 -27.73 -30.27
N ALA A 27 -2.59 -27.22 -30.95
CA ALA A 27 -1.63 -26.30 -30.33
C ALA A 27 -2.27 -24.95 -29.95
N LEU A 28 -3.20 -24.44 -30.76
CA LEU A 28 -3.95 -23.21 -30.44
C LEU A 28 -4.91 -23.43 -29.26
N LYS A 29 -5.57 -24.59 -29.23
CA LYS A 29 -6.47 -24.97 -28.13
C LYS A 29 -5.70 -25.25 -26.83
N GLU A 30 -4.55 -25.94 -26.88
CA GLU A 30 -3.66 -26.09 -25.73
C GLU A 30 -3.07 -24.76 -25.27
N ALA A 31 -2.77 -23.84 -26.20
CA ALA A 31 -2.32 -22.50 -25.85
C ALA A 31 -3.44 -21.66 -25.22
N GLN A 32 -4.68 -21.80 -25.69
CA GLN A 32 -5.86 -21.21 -25.07
C GLN A 32 -6.13 -21.81 -23.69
N GLU A 33 -6.10 -23.13 -23.53
CA GLU A 33 -6.29 -23.83 -22.26
C GLU A 33 -5.17 -23.51 -21.26
N ARG A 34 -3.90 -23.40 -21.71
CA ARG A 34 -2.80 -22.94 -20.85
C ARG A 34 -2.94 -21.47 -20.47
N ARG A 35 -3.47 -20.63 -21.36
CA ARG A 35 -3.73 -19.21 -21.09
C ARG A 35 -4.92 -19.05 -20.14
N GLU A 36 -5.99 -19.80 -20.33
CA GLU A 36 -7.14 -19.87 -19.44
C GLU A 36 -6.75 -20.44 -18.09
N LYS A 37 -5.95 -21.50 -18.04
CA LYS A 37 -5.38 -22.04 -16.80
C LYS A 37 -4.46 -21.03 -16.11
N ARG A 38 -3.61 -20.30 -16.83
CA ARG A 38 -2.82 -19.19 -16.26
C ARG A 38 -3.68 -18.02 -15.81
N LEU A 39 -4.80 -17.75 -16.48
CA LEU A 39 -5.78 -16.73 -16.07
C LEU A 39 -6.59 -17.20 -14.87
N LEU A 40 -6.86 -18.50 -14.74
CA LEU A 40 -7.51 -19.12 -13.59
C LEU A 40 -6.56 -19.19 -12.40
N GLU A 41 -5.29 -19.53 -12.62
CA GLU A 41 -4.21 -19.46 -11.63
C GLU A 41 -3.96 -18.00 -11.21
N LYS A 42 -4.00 -17.03 -12.15
CA LYS A 42 -4.00 -15.60 -11.82
C LYS A 42 -5.27 -15.15 -11.10
N ARG A 43 -6.44 -15.73 -11.38
CA ARG A 43 -7.70 -15.42 -10.69
C ARG A 43 -7.76 -16.01 -9.28
N ASN A 44 -7.25 -17.23 -9.10
CA ASN A 44 -7.07 -17.85 -7.79
C ASN A 44 -5.96 -17.15 -7.00
N ALA A 45 -4.92 -16.62 -7.67
CA ALA A 45 -3.97 -15.72 -7.04
C ALA A 45 -4.61 -14.35 -6.72
N SER A 46 -5.64 -13.90 -7.46
CA SER A 46 -6.26 -12.59 -7.28
C SER A 46 -7.24 -12.46 -6.11
N SER A 47 -7.52 -13.52 -5.33
CA SER A 47 -8.20 -13.38 -4.03
C SER A 47 -7.25 -13.42 -2.83
N LEU A 48 -5.99 -13.84 -3.01
CA LEU A 48 -4.97 -13.96 -1.96
C LEU A 48 -3.57 -13.74 -2.55
N MET A 49 -3.17 -12.47 -2.79
CA MET A 49 -1.76 -12.13 -3.12
C MET A 49 -0.92 -11.78 -1.89
N LEU A 50 -1.51 -11.84 -0.71
CA LEU A 50 -0.81 -11.95 0.56
C LEU A 50 -0.91 -13.41 0.99
N LYS A 51 0.14 -13.97 1.57
CA LYS A 51 0.14 -15.38 2.02
C LYS A 51 -1.06 -15.61 2.93
N SER A 52 -1.93 -16.57 2.61
CA SER A 52 -3.13 -16.85 3.40
C SER A 52 -2.76 -16.99 4.86
N SER A 53 -3.45 -16.24 5.71
CA SER A 53 -3.39 -16.42 7.14
C SER A 53 -4.26 -17.62 7.53
N ASP A 54 -3.75 -18.48 8.41
CA ASP A 54 -4.51 -19.62 8.97
C ASP A 54 -5.33 -19.22 10.20
N VAL A 55 -5.52 -17.90 10.42
CA VAL A 55 -6.29 -17.36 11.54
C VAL A 55 -7.75 -17.76 11.42
N VAL A 56 -8.33 -18.23 12.53
CA VAL A 56 -9.76 -18.52 12.67
C VAL A 56 -10.40 -17.37 13.45
N PRO A 57 -11.17 -16.48 12.80
CA PRO A 57 -11.82 -15.37 13.47
C PRO A 57 -12.85 -15.81 14.50
N LYS A 58 -13.03 -14.99 15.53
CA LYS A 58 -14.18 -15.08 16.44
C LYS A 58 -15.30 -14.24 15.84
N ILE A 59 -16.42 -14.88 15.52
CA ILE A 59 -17.57 -14.23 14.87
C ILE A 59 -18.77 -14.28 15.83
N THR A 60 -19.50 -13.17 15.89
CA THR A 60 -20.75 -13.07 16.66
C THR A 60 -21.86 -13.90 16.01
N PRO A 61 -22.87 -14.39 16.77
CA PRO A 61 -23.91 -15.27 16.23
C PRO A 61 -24.76 -14.66 15.09
N ASP A 62 -24.86 -13.33 15.02
CA ASP A 62 -25.57 -12.61 13.95
C ASP A 62 -24.66 -12.23 12.77
N ALA A 63 -23.35 -12.51 12.90
CA ALA A 63 -22.30 -12.17 11.97
C ALA A 63 -22.24 -10.67 11.63
N LEU A 64 -22.60 -9.78 12.57
CA LEU A 64 -22.43 -8.33 12.40
C LEU A 64 -21.03 -7.85 12.84
N PHE A 65 -20.34 -8.68 13.61
CA PHE A 65 -19.00 -8.40 14.11
C PHE A 65 -18.10 -9.65 14.06
N GLY A 66 -16.85 -9.44 13.68
CA GLY A 66 -15.79 -10.45 13.75
C GLY A 66 -14.47 -9.88 14.27
N GLU A 67 -13.65 -10.75 14.84
CA GLU A 67 -12.37 -10.39 15.45
C GLU A 67 -11.28 -11.41 15.12
N SER A 68 -10.09 -10.92 14.77
CA SER A 68 -8.85 -11.68 14.62
C SER A 68 -7.78 -11.14 15.59
N ASP A 69 -6.52 -11.56 15.45
CA ASP A 69 -5.45 -11.16 16.37
C ASP A 69 -5.17 -9.66 16.31
N HIS A 70 -5.16 -9.06 15.11
CA HIS A 70 -4.78 -7.66 14.90
C HIS A 70 -5.92 -6.78 14.41
N TYR A 71 -7.07 -7.36 14.05
CA TYR A 71 -8.21 -6.62 13.48
C TYR A 71 -9.53 -6.91 14.20
N THR A 72 -10.43 -5.94 14.11
CA THR A 72 -11.87 -6.16 14.26
C THR A 72 -12.57 -5.70 12.99
N LEU A 73 -13.65 -6.38 12.62
CA LEU A 73 -14.49 -6.04 11.48
C LEU A 73 -15.95 -5.91 11.94
N GLU A 74 -16.59 -4.80 11.60
CA GLU A 74 -17.98 -4.50 11.96
C GLU A 74 -18.77 -4.05 10.74
N PHE A 75 -20.02 -4.50 10.63
CA PHE A 75 -20.99 -4.01 9.65
C PHE A 75 -21.77 -2.86 10.28
N ALA A 76 -21.70 -1.66 9.68
CA ALA A 76 -22.51 -0.55 10.12
C ALA A 76 -24.00 -0.79 9.84
N GLU A 77 -24.87 -0.07 10.58
CA GLU A 77 -26.33 -0.19 10.44
C GLU A 77 -26.81 0.14 9.02
N ASP A 78 -26.09 0.99 8.29
CA ASP A 78 -26.44 1.40 6.92
C ASP A 78 -26.21 0.30 5.86
N LEU A 79 -25.54 -0.80 6.22
CA LEU A 79 -25.43 -2.00 5.40
C LEU A 79 -26.58 -2.99 5.61
N GLN A 80 -27.41 -2.80 6.63
CA GLN A 80 -28.52 -3.72 6.90
C GLN A 80 -29.56 -3.66 5.76
N GLY A 81 -29.95 -4.82 5.24
CA GLY A 81 -30.89 -4.93 4.12
C GLY A 81 -30.24 -4.85 2.74
N MET A 82 -28.90 -4.85 2.65
CA MET A 82 -28.22 -5.06 1.38
C MET A 82 -28.30 -6.54 1.00
N PRO A 83 -28.78 -6.89 -0.22
CA PRO A 83 -28.97 -8.28 -0.64
C PRO A 83 -27.73 -9.18 -0.56
N ALA A 84 -26.53 -8.61 -0.55
CA ALA A 84 -25.27 -9.36 -0.43
C ALA A 84 -24.92 -9.75 1.02
N PHE A 85 -25.64 -9.20 2.01
CA PHE A 85 -25.39 -9.34 3.44
C PHE A 85 -26.69 -9.52 4.22
N ASP A 86 -27.74 -10.02 3.60
CA ASP A 86 -29.03 -10.23 4.28
C ASP A 86 -28.97 -11.50 5.15
N GLU A 87 -28.29 -12.54 4.67
CA GLU A 87 -28.19 -13.82 5.39
C GLU A 87 -26.97 -13.86 6.32
N VAL A 88 -27.14 -14.51 7.48
CA VAL A 88 -26.05 -14.67 8.48
C VAL A 88 -24.83 -15.34 7.86
N HIS A 89 -25.04 -16.39 7.04
CA HIS A 89 -23.94 -17.13 6.43
C HIS A 89 -23.10 -16.29 5.47
N GLU A 90 -23.70 -15.28 4.82
CA GLU A 90 -23.03 -14.45 3.80
C GLU A 90 -22.07 -13.51 4.51
N ARG A 91 -22.53 -12.94 5.62
CA ARG A 91 -21.70 -12.13 6.50
C ARG A 91 -20.60 -12.97 7.15
N GLU A 92 -20.89 -14.19 7.59
CA GLU A 92 -19.88 -15.09 8.15
C GLU A 92 -18.78 -15.44 7.14
N GLU A 93 -19.13 -15.84 5.92
CA GLU A 93 -18.17 -16.11 4.84
C GLU A 93 -17.34 -14.87 4.50
N PHE A 94 -17.99 -13.72 4.42
CA PHE A 94 -17.33 -12.45 4.18
C PHE A 94 -16.34 -12.10 5.29
N ILE A 95 -16.75 -12.19 6.57
CA ILE A 95 -15.91 -11.88 7.73
C ILE A 95 -14.67 -12.77 7.73
N ASN A 96 -14.84 -14.08 7.51
CA ASN A 96 -13.73 -15.02 7.44
C ASN A 96 -12.72 -14.62 6.36
N SER A 97 -13.21 -14.34 5.15
CA SER A 97 -12.37 -13.93 4.01
C SER A 97 -11.67 -12.58 4.27
N ALA A 98 -12.41 -11.60 4.79
CA ALA A 98 -11.92 -10.25 5.05
C ALA A 98 -10.86 -10.21 6.15
N LEU A 99 -11.10 -10.85 7.30
CA LEU A 99 -10.14 -10.91 8.39
C LEU A 99 -8.91 -11.73 8.01
N GLY A 100 -9.09 -12.87 7.31
CA GLY A 100 -7.96 -13.62 6.77
C GLY A 100 -7.06 -12.76 5.86
N TYR A 101 -7.67 -11.98 4.97
CA TYR A 101 -6.95 -11.04 4.11
C TYR A 101 -6.21 -9.93 4.89
N MET A 102 -6.87 -9.33 5.88
CA MET A 102 -6.28 -8.27 6.70
C MET A 102 -5.11 -8.78 7.54
N GLU A 103 -5.20 -9.98 8.11
CA GLU A 103 -4.07 -10.62 8.80
C GLU A 103 -2.89 -10.88 7.87
N SER A 104 -3.15 -11.32 6.64
CA SER A 104 -2.09 -11.45 5.64
C SER A 104 -1.43 -10.11 5.29
N LEU A 105 -2.17 -9.00 5.35
CA LEU A 105 -1.60 -7.67 5.17
C LEU A 105 -0.74 -7.27 6.35
N TYR A 106 -1.21 -7.48 7.58
CA TYR A 106 -0.43 -7.25 8.78
C TYR A 106 0.93 -7.98 8.73
N GLU A 107 0.92 -9.25 8.32
CA GLU A 107 2.13 -10.04 8.15
C GLU A 107 3.10 -9.42 7.13
N ALA A 108 2.61 -8.96 5.98
CA ALA A 108 3.44 -8.28 4.99
C ALA A 108 3.98 -6.92 5.51
N MET A 109 3.14 -6.15 6.21
CA MET A 109 3.53 -4.88 6.81
C MET A 109 4.61 -5.08 7.88
N ARG A 110 4.49 -6.13 8.69
CA ARG A 110 5.50 -6.53 9.67
C ARG A 110 6.79 -6.98 9.00
N GLU A 111 6.71 -7.85 7.99
CA GLU A 111 7.88 -8.41 7.31
C GLU A 111 8.71 -7.34 6.57
N HIS A 112 8.05 -6.39 5.91
CA HIS A 112 8.72 -5.41 5.06
C HIS A 112 9.06 -4.09 5.74
N PHE A 113 8.29 -3.71 6.78
CA PHE A 113 8.44 -2.42 7.45
C PHE A 113 8.67 -2.55 8.96
N GLY A 114 8.55 -3.74 9.54
CA GLY A 114 8.79 -3.95 10.97
C GLY A 114 7.67 -3.41 11.86
N PHE A 115 6.47 -3.17 11.31
CA PHE A 115 5.38 -2.58 12.08
C PHE A 115 4.77 -3.54 13.10
N HIS A 116 4.51 -3.00 14.29
CA HIS A 116 3.84 -3.69 15.40
C HIS A 116 2.86 -2.75 16.13
N PRO A 117 1.74 -2.34 15.51
CA PRO A 117 0.73 -1.52 16.18
C PRO A 117 0.27 -2.18 17.49
N GLU A 118 0.33 -1.44 18.59
CA GLU A 118 -0.09 -1.93 19.92
C GLU A 118 -1.61 -2.20 19.98
N HIS A 119 -2.38 -1.44 19.21
CA HIS A 119 -3.84 -1.53 19.18
C HIS A 119 -4.33 -2.27 17.95
N LYS A 120 -5.39 -3.07 18.13
CA LYS A 120 -6.11 -3.65 17.00
C LYS A 120 -6.67 -2.56 16.09
N ILE A 121 -6.56 -2.80 14.79
CA ILE A 121 -7.11 -1.93 13.75
C ILE A 121 -8.59 -2.27 13.61
N ARG A 122 -9.45 -1.29 13.92
CA ARG A 122 -10.91 -1.45 13.82
C ARG A 122 -11.35 -1.06 12.41
N VAL A 123 -11.98 -1.98 11.70
CA VAL A 123 -12.54 -1.72 10.37
C VAL A 123 -14.06 -1.79 10.46
N THR A 124 -14.73 -0.72 10.06
CA THR A 124 -16.18 -0.65 9.95
C THR A 124 -16.56 -0.49 8.49
N LEU A 125 -17.41 -1.37 8.00
CA LEU A 125 -17.93 -1.35 6.63
C LEU A 125 -19.23 -0.55 6.59
N HIS A 126 -19.38 0.28 5.56
CA HIS A 126 -20.54 1.14 5.34
C HIS A 126 -21.08 0.98 3.92
N ASP A 127 -22.35 1.29 3.66
CA ASP A 127 -22.79 1.58 2.29
C ASP A 127 -22.30 2.99 1.91
N VAL A 128 -22.60 3.97 2.76
CA VAL A 128 -22.27 5.38 2.56
C VAL A 128 -21.67 5.96 3.84
N TYR A 129 -20.40 6.35 3.78
CA TYR A 129 -19.74 7.03 4.89
C TYR A 129 -19.52 8.51 4.56
N ARG A 130 -19.95 9.41 5.46
CA ARG A 130 -19.85 10.88 5.30
C ARG A 130 -20.36 11.39 3.94
N GLY A 131 -21.44 10.80 3.44
CA GLY A 131 -22.07 11.17 2.18
C GLY A 131 -21.35 10.68 0.91
N SER A 132 -20.37 9.78 1.04
CA SER A 132 -19.62 9.23 -0.09
C SER A 132 -19.56 7.69 -0.05
N ARG A 133 -19.64 7.08 -1.23
CA ARG A 133 -19.32 5.65 -1.45
C ARG A 133 -17.89 5.45 -1.96
N LEU A 134 -17.15 6.53 -2.16
CA LEU A 134 -15.91 6.56 -2.95
C LEU A 134 -14.69 7.06 -2.16
N GLY A 135 -14.76 7.07 -0.83
CA GLY A 135 -13.64 7.43 0.04
C GLY A 135 -13.60 6.54 1.27
N ALA A 136 -12.47 5.86 1.49
CA ALA A 136 -12.17 5.23 2.76
C ALA A 136 -11.47 6.25 3.68
N PHE A 137 -11.62 6.09 4.99
CA PHE A 137 -11.06 7.03 5.96
C PHE A 137 -10.35 6.27 7.07
N THR A 138 -9.10 6.66 7.33
CA THR A 138 -8.34 6.17 8.50
C THR A 138 -8.25 7.26 9.55
N THR A 139 -8.69 6.94 10.76
CA THR A 139 -8.61 7.82 11.93
C THR A 139 -7.70 7.19 12.97
N THR A 140 -6.60 7.87 13.29
CA THR A 140 -5.74 7.52 14.42
C THR A 140 -6.15 8.34 15.64
N GLN A 141 -6.67 7.67 16.67
CA GLN A 141 -7.07 8.30 17.93
C GLN A 141 -5.86 8.37 18.85
N TYR A 142 -5.60 9.54 19.42
CA TYR A 142 -4.50 9.73 20.36
C TYR A 142 -4.91 10.59 21.54
N ARG A 143 -4.22 10.37 22.66
CA ARG A 143 -4.23 11.24 23.83
C ARG A 143 -2.86 11.84 24.02
N PHE A 144 -2.80 13.06 24.52
CA PHE A 144 -1.55 13.65 24.95
C PHE A 144 -1.28 13.30 26.41
N GLY A 145 -0.01 13.10 26.74
CA GLY A 145 0.43 12.88 28.12
C GLY A 145 1.87 13.32 28.32
N ILE A 146 2.27 13.43 29.58
CA ILE A 146 3.67 13.63 29.93
C ILE A 146 4.27 12.29 30.33
N GLN A 147 5.33 11.88 29.64
CA GLN A 147 6.12 10.70 29.99
C GLN A 147 7.59 11.11 30.06
N ASN A 148 8.25 10.74 31.16
CA ASN A 148 9.66 11.09 31.40
C ASN A 148 9.97 12.60 31.21
N GLY A 149 9.02 13.47 31.58
CA GLY A 149 9.15 14.92 31.43
C GLY A 149 8.94 15.46 30.01
N ARG A 150 8.54 14.62 29.05
CA ARG A 150 8.29 14.97 27.65
C ARG A 150 6.80 14.90 27.34
N TYR A 151 6.32 15.84 26.52
CA TYR A 151 4.96 15.85 26.03
C TYR A 151 4.86 14.94 24.79
N GLU A 152 4.10 13.86 24.90
CA GLU A 152 4.05 12.78 23.93
C GLU A 152 2.59 12.47 23.52
N LYS A 153 2.41 12.10 22.25
CA LYS A 153 1.17 11.52 21.73
C LYS A 153 1.18 10.02 21.95
N PHE A 154 0.19 9.54 22.68
CA PHE A 154 -0.09 8.12 22.86
C PHE A 154 -1.23 7.74 21.95
N ILE A 155 -0.98 6.79 21.05
CA ILE A 155 -2.06 6.18 20.29
C ILE A 155 -2.99 5.47 21.30
N SER A 156 -4.28 5.54 21.01
CA SER A 156 -5.34 4.94 21.85
C SER A 156 -6.30 4.07 21.05
N GLY A 157 -6.23 4.17 19.71
CA GLY A 157 -7.03 3.38 18.79
C GLY A 157 -6.75 3.76 17.35
N ILE A 158 -7.00 2.82 16.45
CA ILE A 158 -6.95 3.01 15.00
C ILE A 158 -8.29 2.53 14.46
N GLN A 159 -9.00 3.41 13.76
CA GLN A 159 -10.29 3.11 13.14
C GLN A 159 -10.24 3.40 11.65
N MET A 160 -10.85 2.53 10.87
CA MET A 160 -10.99 2.64 9.44
C MET A 160 -12.45 2.49 9.06
N ASP A 161 -13.00 3.50 8.40
CA ASP A 161 -14.35 3.49 7.87
C ASP A 161 -14.29 3.28 6.35
N PHE A 162 -14.87 2.18 5.88
CA PHE A 162 -14.73 1.71 4.52
C PHE A 162 -16.10 1.54 3.84
N PRO A 163 -16.46 2.38 2.86
CA PRO A 163 -17.58 2.07 1.99
C PRO A 163 -17.34 0.77 1.21
N MET A 164 -18.34 -0.10 1.12
CA MET A 164 -18.22 -1.40 0.46
C MET A 164 -17.72 -1.31 -0.98
N GLN A 165 -18.19 -0.30 -1.74
CA GLN A 165 -17.75 -0.05 -3.11
C GLN A 165 -16.24 0.21 -3.24
N MET A 166 -15.59 0.70 -2.18
CA MET A 166 -14.14 0.86 -2.11
C MET A 166 -13.47 -0.42 -1.61
N TYR A 167 -14.05 -1.09 -0.61
CA TYR A 167 -13.49 -2.30 -0.01
C TYR A 167 -13.39 -3.47 -1.00
N GLU A 168 -14.34 -3.58 -1.92
CA GLU A 168 -14.34 -4.60 -2.97
C GLU A 168 -13.25 -4.39 -4.03
N LYS A 169 -12.78 -3.14 -4.19
CA LYS A 169 -11.68 -2.84 -5.12
C LYS A 169 -10.36 -3.25 -4.48
N HIS A 170 -9.87 -4.43 -4.83
CA HIS A 170 -8.66 -5.03 -4.25
C HIS A 170 -7.49 -4.07 -4.05
N GLY A 171 -7.11 -3.31 -5.09
CA GLY A 171 -6.00 -2.35 -5.01
C GLY A 171 -6.27 -1.14 -4.12
N VAL A 172 -7.53 -0.73 -3.97
CA VAL A 172 -7.92 0.35 -3.06
C VAL A 172 -7.93 -0.17 -1.63
N ARG A 173 -8.52 -1.34 -1.38
CA ARG A 173 -8.58 -1.96 -0.05
C ARG A 173 -7.21 -2.01 0.62
N VAL A 174 -6.21 -2.55 -0.06
CA VAL A 174 -4.86 -2.69 0.49
C VAL A 174 -4.17 -1.34 0.71
N HIS A 175 -4.36 -0.40 -0.22
CA HIS A 175 -3.79 0.94 -0.15
C HIS A 175 -4.25 1.64 1.12
N GLU A 176 -5.56 1.66 1.33
CA GLU A 176 -6.17 2.34 2.47
C GLU A 176 -5.81 1.64 3.78
N LEU A 177 -5.87 0.30 3.85
CA LEU A 177 -5.47 -0.47 5.04
C LEU A 177 -4.00 -0.22 5.43
N THR A 178 -3.14 0.08 4.46
CA THR A 178 -1.72 0.41 4.73
C THR A 178 -1.60 1.67 5.58
N HIS A 179 -2.52 2.63 5.45
CA HIS A 179 -2.49 3.86 6.24
C HIS A 179 -2.72 3.65 7.74
N ALA A 180 -3.36 2.55 8.15
CA ALA A 180 -3.47 2.19 9.55
C ALA A 180 -2.09 2.01 10.22
N PHE A 181 -1.10 1.55 9.45
CA PHE A 181 0.26 1.32 9.92
C PHE A 181 1.14 2.56 9.83
N THR A 182 0.96 3.39 8.82
CA THR A 182 1.84 4.55 8.59
C THR A 182 1.39 5.79 9.37
N ASN A 183 0.09 5.98 9.60
CA ASN A 183 -0.44 7.20 10.25
C ASN A 183 0.02 7.36 11.70
N ILE A 184 0.36 6.27 12.40
CA ILE A 184 0.86 6.33 13.78
C ILE A 184 2.25 6.97 13.89
N TYR A 185 3.02 7.01 12.80
CA TYR A 185 4.35 7.62 12.75
C TYR A 185 4.33 9.10 12.38
N TYR A 186 3.17 9.63 11.99
CA TYR A 186 3.00 11.01 11.53
C TYR A 186 3.98 11.39 10.41
N ILE A 187 4.32 10.47 9.51
CA ILE A 187 5.27 10.71 8.42
C ILE A 187 4.73 11.68 7.34
N PRO A 188 5.59 12.33 6.54
CA PRO A 188 5.15 13.12 5.38
C PRO A 188 4.18 12.36 4.47
N VAL A 189 3.18 13.07 3.94
CA VAL A 189 2.15 12.50 3.05
C VAL A 189 2.78 11.72 1.92
N TRP A 190 3.74 12.31 1.20
CA TRP A 190 4.39 11.63 0.07
C TRP A 190 5.00 10.28 0.46
N PHE A 191 5.52 10.13 1.68
CA PHE A 191 6.13 8.88 2.11
C PHE A 191 5.06 7.85 2.48
N SER A 192 4.02 8.26 3.21
CA SER A 192 2.86 7.41 3.53
C SER A 192 2.20 6.86 2.26
N GLU A 193 1.94 7.74 1.30
CA GLU A 193 1.34 7.40 0.00
C GLU A 193 2.26 6.55 -0.86
N GLY A 194 3.57 6.82 -0.83
CA GLY A 194 4.56 6.00 -1.53
C GLY A 194 4.58 4.56 -1.02
N ILE A 195 4.48 4.35 0.30
CA ILE A 195 4.36 3.01 0.91
C ILE A 195 3.04 2.36 0.50
N ALA A 196 1.91 3.06 0.59
CA ALA A 196 0.60 2.54 0.25
C ALA A 196 0.53 2.09 -1.22
N VAL A 197 1.02 2.91 -2.16
CA VAL A 197 1.09 2.55 -3.59
C VAL A 197 2.08 1.42 -3.85
N LEU A 198 3.18 1.34 -3.10
CA LEU A 198 4.14 0.24 -3.20
C LEU A 198 3.50 -1.10 -2.81
N ILE A 199 2.83 -1.16 -1.66
CA ILE A 199 2.10 -2.35 -1.21
C ILE A 199 0.99 -2.71 -2.20
N GLN A 200 0.25 -1.70 -2.64
CA GLN A 200 -0.79 -1.86 -3.64
C GLN A 200 -0.25 -2.45 -4.96
N SER A 201 0.85 -1.92 -5.48
CA SER A 201 1.32 -2.24 -6.84
C SER A 201 2.20 -3.50 -6.87
N GLU A 202 3.07 -3.67 -5.88
CA GLU A 202 4.07 -4.76 -5.89
C GLU A 202 3.57 -6.01 -5.16
N TYR A 203 2.81 -5.85 -4.06
CA TYR A 203 2.38 -6.96 -3.21
C TYR A 203 0.97 -7.45 -3.54
N ALA A 204 0.00 -6.54 -3.57
CA ALA A 204 -1.36 -6.89 -3.94
C ALA A 204 -1.58 -7.00 -5.45
N GLN A 205 -0.62 -6.51 -6.26
CA GLN A 205 -0.75 -6.39 -7.73
C GLN A 205 -2.06 -5.69 -8.14
N GLY A 206 -2.53 -4.77 -7.29
CA GLY A 206 -3.78 -4.05 -7.44
C GLY A 206 -3.58 -2.69 -8.10
N GLY A 207 -3.80 -2.59 -9.41
CA GLY A 207 -3.76 -1.31 -10.13
C GLY A 207 -2.50 -1.07 -10.95
N LEU A 208 -2.57 -0.05 -11.81
CA LEU A 208 -1.54 0.30 -12.79
C LEU A 208 -0.89 1.62 -12.39
N HIS A 209 -0.17 1.66 -11.27
CA HIS A 209 0.74 2.76 -10.97
C HIS A 209 2.15 2.37 -11.41
N PRO A 210 2.51 2.46 -12.70
CA PRO A 210 3.86 2.10 -13.12
C PRO A 210 4.86 3.07 -12.50
N LYS A 211 5.97 2.50 -12.00
CA LYS A 211 7.15 3.27 -11.59
C LYS A 211 7.63 4.13 -12.76
N TYR A 212 8.21 5.27 -12.43
CA TYR A 212 8.98 6.03 -13.41
C TYR A 212 10.34 5.39 -13.60
N ASP A 213 10.86 5.44 -14.83
CA ASP A 213 12.19 4.89 -15.14
C ASP A 213 13.32 5.74 -14.56
N SER A 214 13.07 7.03 -14.29
CA SER A 214 14.06 7.95 -13.75
C SER A 214 13.45 8.98 -12.80
N LEU A 215 13.86 8.94 -11.52
CA LEU A 215 13.48 9.96 -10.54
C LEU A 215 13.89 11.37 -10.97
N LYS A 216 15.04 11.53 -11.62
CA LYS A 216 15.53 12.86 -12.05
C LYS A 216 14.76 13.39 -13.26
N ALA A 217 14.46 12.53 -14.23
CA ALA A 217 13.80 12.95 -15.46
C ALA A 217 12.30 13.25 -15.24
N ASP A 218 11.68 12.56 -14.28
CA ASP A 218 10.25 12.68 -14.00
C ASP A 218 9.94 13.62 -12.82
N VAL A 219 10.92 14.39 -12.33
CA VAL A 219 10.69 15.38 -11.27
C VAL A 219 9.74 16.48 -11.77
N ARG A 220 8.79 16.89 -10.92
CA ARG A 220 8.00 18.09 -11.14
C ARG A 220 8.29 19.10 -10.06
N ILE A 221 8.46 20.33 -10.51
CA ILE A 221 8.91 21.45 -9.69
C ILE A 221 7.83 22.52 -9.74
N ASP A 222 7.47 23.06 -8.59
CA ASP A 222 6.53 24.16 -8.47
C ASP A 222 7.15 25.52 -8.84
N LEU A 223 6.36 26.60 -8.72
CA LEU A 223 6.83 27.95 -9.04
C LEU A 223 7.95 28.47 -8.13
N ASN A 224 8.17 27.83 -6.97
CA ASN A 224 9.21 28.20 -6.01
C ASN A 224 10.50 27.38 -6.20
N GLY A 225 10.54 26.47 -7.18
CA GLY A 225 11.70 25.59 -7.39
C GLY A 225 11.68 24.35 -6.50
N GLU A 226 10.55 24.04 -5.85
CA GLU A 226 10.39 22.94 -4.91
C GLU A 226 9.79 21.71 -5.58
N ASN A 227 10.20 20.52 -5.17
CA ASN A 227 9.55 19.29 -5.59
C ASN A 227 8.06 19.33 -5.20
N GLU A 228 7.19 19.03 -6.17
CA GLU A 228 5.73 18.98 -5.98
C GLU A 228 5.25 17.98 -4.92
N LEU A 229 6.10 17.04 -4.47
CA LEU A 229 5.85 16.18 -3.30
C LEU A 229 6.09 16.89 -1.96
N GLU A 230 7.00 17.86 -1.89
CA GLU A 230 7.41 18.49 -0.62
C GLU A 230 6.29 19.36 -0.03
N ASN A 231 5.39 19.86 -0.88
CA ASN A 231 4.21 20.65 -0.50
C ASN A 231 2.90 19.85 -0.55
N TRP A 232 2.96 18.53 -0.74
CA TRP A 232 1.76 17.72 -0.87
C TRP A 232 1.06 17.52 0.48
N THR A 233 -0.17 18.00 0.58
CA THR A 233 -1.00 17.93 1.80
C THR A 233 -2.12 16.89 1.76
N GLY A 234 -2.20 16.07 0.70
CA GLY A 234 -3.20 15.01 0.54
C GLY A 234 -4.10 15.15 -0.70
N HIS A 235 -5.24 14.45 -0.69
CA HIS A 235 -6.10 14.20 -1.86
C HIS A 235 -7.09 15.33 -2.16
N THR A 236 -6.61 16.54 -2.39
CA THR A 236 -7.54 17.67 -2.60
C THR A 236 -8.28 17.59 -3.93
N GLU A 237 -7.71 16.96 -4.97
CA GLU A 237 -8.31 16.92 -6.32
C GLU A 237 -7.86 15.70 -7.16
N ASN A 238 -8.75 15.16 -8.01
CA ASN A 238 -8.40 14.17 -9.03
C ASN A 238 -7.78 14.85 -10.26
N SER A 239 -6.51 15.23 -10.14
CA SER A 239 -5.76 15.95 -11.17
C SER A 239 -4.58 15.12 -11.73
N PRO A 240 -4.08 15.46 -12.93
CA PRO A 240 -2.84 14.87 -13.46
C PRO A 240 -1.63 15.09 -12.55
N LEU A 241 -1.65 16.13 -11.72
CA LEU A 241 -0.62 16.36 -10.71
C LEU A 241 -0.73 15.35 -9.57
N THR A 242 -1.94 15.11 -9.06
CA THR A 242 -2.19 14.08 -8.03
C THR A 242 -1.74 12.69 -8.50
N GLN A 243 -2.08 12.30 -9.73
CA GLN A 243 -1.62 11.02 -10.29
C GLN A 243 -0.09 10.93 -10.39
N TRP A 244 0.56 12.03 -10.79
CA TRP A 244 2.02 12.12 -10.78
C TRP A 244 2.58 11.97 -9.36
N ARG A 245 1.99 12.64 -8.36
CA ARG A 245 2.45 12.61 -6.96
C ARG A 245 2.46 11.18 -6.42
N TYR A 246 1.38 10.42 -6.60
CA TYR A 246 1.32 9.01 -6.21
C TYR A 246 2.41 8.16 -6.88
N ARG A 247 2.53 8.27 -8.21
CA ARG A 247 3.51 7.48 -8.97
C ARG A 247 4.95 7.84 -8.61
N TYR A 248 5.21 9.12 -8.42
CA TYR A 248 6.55 9.63 -8.11
C TYR A 248 6.95 9.29 -6.67
N ALA A 249 6.02 9.42 -5.71
CA ALA A 249 6.19 8.95 -4.34
C ALA A 249 6.51 7.46 -4.27
N TYR A 250 5.73 6.63 -4.96
CA TYR A 250 5.98 5.20 -5.09
C TYR A 250 7.37 4.92 -5.69
N THR A 251 7.72 5.58 -6.78
CA THR A 251 9.02 5.39 -7.44
C THR A 251 10.17 5.73 -6.48
N LEU A 252 10.04 6.80 -5.70
CA LEU A 252 11.05 7.23 -4.75
C LEU A 252 11.21 6.23 -3.59
N VAL A 253 10.09 5.74 -3.05
CA VAL A 253 10.09 4.71 -2.00
C VAL A 253 10.72 3.41 -2.52
N ALA A 254 10.29 2.95 -3.69
CA ALA A 254 10.83 1.73 -4.30
C ALA A 254 12.34 1.85 -4.61
N GLU A 255 12.81 3.02 -5.07
CA GLU A 255 14.24 3.24 -5.34
C GLU A 255 15.07 3.22 -4.06
N LEU A 256 14.62 3.87 -2.98
CA LEU A 256 15.31 3.82 -1.69
C LEU A 256 15.39 2.38 -1.16
N TRP A 257 14.30 1.63 -1.25
CA TRP A 257 14.28 0.24 -0.82
C TRP A 257 15.25 -0.63 -1.63
N LYS A 258 15.21 -0.50 -2.95
CA LYS A 258 16.10 -1.21 -3.86
C LYS A 258 17.57 -0.87 -3.61
N ARG A 259 17.87 0.40 -3.36
CA ARG A 259 19.24 0.89 -3.17
C ARG A 259 19.87 0.43 -1.86
N TYR A 260 19.10 0.39 -0.78
CA TYR A 260 19.62 0.12 0.57
C TYR A 260 19.27 -1.27 1.12
N GLY A 261 18.49 -2.06 0.36
CA GLY A 261 18.20 -3.46 0.68
C GLY A 261 16.90 -3.65 1.44
N ASN A 262 16.47 -4.92 1.53
CA ASN A 262 15.12 -5.28 1.98
C ASN A 262 14.81 -4.87 3.43
N ASP A 263 15.82 -4.73 4.28
CA ASP A 263 15.67 -4.35 5.69
C ASP A 263 15.74 -2.82 5.93
N PHE A 264 15.89 -2.01 4.88
CA PHE A 264 16.07 -0.56 5.00
C PHE A 264 14.92 0.09 5.78
N TYR A 265 13.67 -0.18 5.40
CA TYR A 265 12.53 0.45 6.08
C TYR A 265 12.29 -0.08 7.48
N ILE A 266 12.58 -1.35 7.75
CA ILE A 266 12.57 -1.92 9.11
C ILE A 266 13.49 -1.09 10.00
N LYS A 267 14.74 -0.86 9.58
CA LYS A 267 15.71 -0.04 10.33
C LYS A 267 15.22 1.40 10.53
N VAL A 268 14.59 2.00 9.51
CA VAL A 268 14.05 3.37 9.61
C VAL A 268 13.00 3.45 10.72
N PHE A 269 12.03 2.54 10.74
CA PHE A 269 10.97 2.56 11.75
C PHE A 269 11.49 2.14 13.13
N GLU A 270 12.40 1.17 13.22
CA GLU A 270 13.09 0.83 14.49
C GLU A 270 13.81 2.03 15.09
N LEU A 271 14.48 2.85 14.27
CA LEU A 271 15.14 4.07 14.74
C LEU A 271 14.15 5.12 15.25
N MET A 272 12.98 5.26 14.59
CA MET A 272 11.92 6.16 15.03
C MET A 272 11.29 5.72 16.35
N GLU A 273 11.09 4.41 16.52
CA GLU A 273 10.56 3.83 17.77
C GLU A 273 11.58 3.93 18.90
N ALA A 274 12.86 3.69 18.63
CA ALA A 274 13.92 3.68 19.63
C ALA A 274 14.10 5.02 20.36
N ASP A 275 13.73 6.14 19.74
CA ASP A 275 13.81 7.45 20.38
C ASP A 275 12.48 8.18 20.59
N GLY A 276 11.40 7.70 19.97
CA GLY A 276 10.05 8.22 20.15
C GLY A 276 9.87 9.69 19.74
N LEU A 277 10.83 10.31 19.01
CA LEU A 277 10.74 11.74 18.69
C LEU A 277 9.54 12.06 17.80
N HIS A 278 9.09 11.09 16.99
CA HIS A 278 7.92 11.24 16.13
C HIS A 278 6.62 11.45 16.94
N GLN A 279 6.53 10.90 18.16
CA GLN A 279 5.37 11.02 19.05
C GLN A 279 5.27 12.40 19.70
N GLN A 280 6.37 13.17 19.75
CA GLN A 280 6.41 14.50 20.36
C GLN A 280 6.06 15.63 19.38
N LEU A 281 5.86 15.31 18.10
CA LEU A 281 5.49 16.29 17.08
C LEU A 281 4.01 16.66 17.20
N GLU A 282 3.63 17.92 17.03
CA GLU A 282 2.21 18.30 16.97
C GLU A 282 1.57 17.89 15.64
N SER A 283 2.31 18.06 14.54
CA SER A 283 1.86 17.81 13.17
C SER A 283 2.59 16.61 12.54
N LEU A 284 2.43 16.45 11.23
CA LEU A 284 3.29 15.57 10.44
C LEU A 284 4.76 15.96 10.60
N MET A 285 5.61 14.94 10.60
CA MET A 285 7.06 15.00 10.61
C MET A 285 7.55 15.77 9.38
N PRO A 286 8.39 16.79 9.56
CA PRO A 286 9.07 17.45 8.46
C PRO A 286 9.95 16.46 7.68
N THR A 287 10.01 16.59 6.35
CA THR A 287 10.83 15.73 5.49
C THR A 287 12.31 15.69 5.92
N SER A 288 12.86 16.79 6.46
CA SER A 288 14.24 16.77 6.99
C SER A 288 14.45 15.78 8.14
N ILE A 289 13.45 15.59 9.00
CA ILE A 289 13.50 14.64 10.11
C ILE A 289 13.38 13.21 9.57
N LEU A 290 12.52 12.98 8.58
CA LEU A 290 12.44 11.69 7.90
C LEU A 290 13.77 11.33 7.22
N VAL A 291 14.38 12.28 6.50
CA VAL A 291 15.67 12.08 5.81
C VAL A 291 16.81 11.87 6.81
N TYR A 292 16.73 12.42 8.03
CA TYR A 292 17.64 12.04 9.11
C TYR A 292 17.59 10.54 9.39
N TYR A 293 16.41 9.95 9.60
CA TYR A 293 16.27 8.51 9.82
C TYR A 293 16.70 7.68 8.60
N PHE A 294 16.35 8.11 7.39
CA PHE A 294 16.86 7.46 6.18
C PHE A 294 18.38 7.46 6.12
N SER A 295 19.02 8.58 6.45
CA SER A 295 20.48 8.69 6.45
C SER A 295 21.13 7.78 7.51
N GLN A 296 20.51 7.68 8.70
CA GLN A 296 20.96 6.76 9.74
C GLN A 296 20.84 5.30 9.31
N ALA A 297 19.69 4.91 8.74
CA ALA A 297 19.45 3.54 8.26
C ALA A 297 20.34 3.17 7.06
N ALA A 298 20.61 4.12 6.17
CA ALA A 298 21.48 3.93 5.00
C ALA A 298 22.97 3.91 5.35
N GLY A 299 23.36 4.46 6.50
CA GLY A 299 24.76 4.65 6.87
C GLY A 299 25.48 5.75 6.07
N GLU A 300 24.74 6.58 5.32
CA GLU A 300 25.28 7.69 4.52
C GLU A 300 24.35 8.92 4.55
N ASP A 301 24.89 10.11 4.26
CA ASP A 301 24.11 11.36 4.21
C ASP A 301 23.25 11.40 2.93
N LEU A 302 21.93 11.31 3.10
CA LEU A 302 20.98 11.30 1.98
C LEU A 302 20.51 12.71 1.56
N VAL A 303 20.90 13.76 2.27
CA VAL A 303 20.52 15.13 1.91
C VAL A 303 20.90 15.49 0.47
N PRO A 304 22.11 15.18 -0.04
CA PRO A 304 22.46 15.44 -1.44
C PRO A 304 21.52 14.74 -2.44
N PHE A 305 21.15 13.48 -2.17
CA PHE A 305 20.22 12.74 -3.02
C PHE A 305 18.85 13.43 -3.11
N PHE A 306 18.27 13.84 -1.98
CA PHE A 306 17.00 14.56 -1.98
C PHE A 306 17.10 15.96 -2.60
N ARG A 307 18.24 16.64 -2.46
CA ARG A 307 18.49 17.94 -3.07
C ARG A 307 18.58 17.87 -4.59
N GLU A 308 19.14 16.80 -5.14
CA GLU A 308 19.11 16.54 -6.59
C GLU A 308 17.69 16.33 -7.12
N LEU A 309 16.76 15.89 -6.27
CA LEU A 309 15.35 15.76 -6.58
C LEU A 309 14.54 17.01 -6.21
N HIS A 310 15.18 18.16 -5.98
CA HIS A 310 14.54 19.43 -5.66
C HIS A 310 13.71 19.47 -4.35
N PHE A 311 14.00 18.58 -3.38
CA PHE A 311 13.51 18.76 -2.01
C PHE A 311 14.34 19.86 -1.30
N ILE A 312 14.04 21.12 -1.62
CA ILE A 312 14.89 22.25 -1.22
C ILE A 312 14.70 22.66 0.25
N LYS A 313 13.73 22.11 0.97
CA LYS A 313 13.62 22.32 2.43
C LYS A 313 14.37 21.26 3.22
N VAL A 314 14.76 20.14 2.59
CA VAL A 314 15.51 19.05 3.24
C VAL A 314 16.91 19.50 3.61
N ARG A 315 17.21 19.63 4.90
CA ARG A 315 18.54 19.95 5.41
C ARG A 315 19.06 18.84 6.29
N ARG A 316 20.38 18.78 6.42
CA ARG A 316 21.02 17.87 7.36
C ARG A 316 20.63 18.26 8.78
N LEU A 317 20.21 17.27 9.55
CA LEU A 317 19.90 17.40 10.97
C LEU A 317 20.71 16.40 11.77
N THR A 318 21.05 16.77 12.99
CA THR A 318 21.44 15.84 14.05
C THR A 318 20.26 15.55 14.95
N LYS A 319 20.35 14.50 15.78
CA LYS A 319 19.34 14.25 16.83
C LYS A 319 19.11 15.46 17.73
N THR A 320 20.18 16.17 18.08
CA THR A 320 20.12 17.39 18.89
C THR A 320 19.33 18.50 18.19
N ASP A 321 19.45 18.64 16.87
CA ASP A 321 18.69 19.65 16.11
C ASP A 321 17.20 19.31 16.12
N ILE A 322 16.85 18.02 16.04
CA ILE A 322 15.46 17.54 16.09
C ILE A 322 14.84 17.81 17.46
N VAL A 323 15.57 17.49 18.54
CA VAL A 323 15.11 17.75 19.92
C VAL A 323 14.86 19.25 20.13
N LYS A 324 15.80 20.11 19.72
CA LYS A 324 15.64 21.58 19.81
C LYS A 324 14.43 22.09 19.01
N TYR A 325 14.18 21.50 17.84
CA TYR A 325 13.01 21.83 17.02
C TYR A 325 11.71 21.49 17.75
N ILE A 326 11.62 20.30 18.35
CA ILE A 326 10.45 19.84 19.12
C ILE A 326 10.25 20.71 20.37
N GLU A 327 11.31 21.01 21.11
CA GLU A 327 11.24 21.87 22.30
C GLU A 327 10.74 23.28 21.97
N ALA A 328 11.23 23.86 20.86
CA ALA A 328 10.78 25.18 20.40
C ALA A 328 9.30 25.18 20.00
N LEU A 329 8.81 24.12 19.35
CA LEU A 329 7.39 23.95 19.03
C LEU A 329 6.55 23.84 20.30
N ASN A 330 6.94 22.97 21.23
CA ASN A 330 6.22 22.76 22.48
C ASN A 330 6.13 24.04 23.32
N ALA A 331 7.21 24.82 23.38
CA ALA A 331 7.22 26.11 24.06
C ALA A 331 6.26 27.13 23.41
N GLN A 332 6.11 27.12 22.08
CA GLN A 332 5.12 27.97 21.40
C GLN A 332 3.69 27.55 21.70
N ILE A 333 3.42 26.25 21.78
CA ILE A 333 2.08 25.73 22.09
C ILE A 333 1.67 26.10 23.51
N GLN A 334 2.56 25.96 24.49
CA GLN A 334 2.28 26.36 25.87
C GLN A 334 1.89 27.84 25.96
N ARG A 335 2.63 28.73 25.28
CA ARG A 335 2.30 30.17 25.24
C ARG A 335 0.98 30.51 24.55
N ARG A 336 0.45 29.64 23.69
CA ARG A 336 -0.87 29.86 23.05
C ARG A 336 -2.04 29.38 23.91
N ARG A 337 -1.76 28.53 24.91
CA ARG A 337 -2.77 27.99 25.84
C ARG A 337 -2.91 28.83 27.11
N GLU A 338 -1.89 29.62 27.42
CA GLU A 338 -1.92 30.74 28.38
C GLU A 338 -2.57 31.97 27.74
#